data_AF-A6JCY0-F1
#
_entry.id   AF-A6JCY0-F1
#
_cell.length_a   1.000
_cell.length_b   1.000
_cell.length_c   1.000
_cell.angle_alpha   90.00
_cell.angle_beta   90.00
_cell.angle_gamma   90.00
#
_symmetry.space_group_name_H-M   'P 1'
#
loop_
_entity.id
_entity.type
_entity.pdbx_description
1 polymer ?
#
loop_
_entity_poly.entity_id
_entity_poly.type
_entity_poly.pdbx_seq_one_letter_code
_entity_poly.pdbx_strand_id
1 'polypeptide(L)' 'MKKQKAKKVVNPLFEKRPKDFGTGQDIQPKGDLTRFVKRPHYIRLQWQRAILYKRLKEPAAINQFTQALDT' A
#
# COMPACT_ATOMS: atom_id res chain seq x y z
N MET A 1 31.40 10.16 32.73
CA MET A 1 32.05 9.01 32.04
C MET A 1 31.40 8.79 30.67
N LYS A 2 32.17 8.91 29.57
CA LYS A 2 31.68 8.58 28.21
C LYS A 2 31.73 7.06 28.01
N LYS A 3 30.59 6.41 27.77
CA LYS A 3 30.51 5.00 27.39
C LYS A 3 31.23 4.80 26.05
N GLN A 4 32.32 4.03 26.04
CA GLN A 4 32.97 3.60 24.81
C GLN A 4 32.06 2.63 24.05
N LYS A 5 31.74 2.92 22.79
CA LYS A 5 31.00 2.01 21.92
C LYS A 5 31.93 0.86 21.50
N ALA A 6 31.56 -0.37 21.84
CA ALA A 6 32.27 -1.57 21.42
C ALA A 6 32.30 -1.66 19.88
N LYS A 7 33.49 -1.85 19.30
CA LYS A 7 33.66 -2.12 17.87
C LYS A 7 33.23 -3.56 17.59
N LYS A 8 32.22 -3.75 16.74
CA LYS A 8 31.85 -5.09 16.25
C LYS A 8 32.97 -5.59 15.34
N VAL A 9 33.51 -6.76 15.64
CA VAL A 9 34.45 -7.46 14.75
C VAL A 9 33.65 -7.93 13.53
N VAL A 10 33.82 -7.27 12.39
CA VAL A 10 33.17 -7.65 11.13
C VAL A 10 34.15 -8.52 10.35
N ASN A 11 33.67 -9.65 9.82
CA ASN A 11 34.47 -10.55 9.01
C ASN A 11 34.89 -9.82 7.71
N PRO A 12 36.20 -9.69 7.41
CA PRO A 12 36.72 -8.95 6.24
C PRO A 12 36.28 -9.53 4.89
N LEU A 13 35.72 -10.74 4.85
CA LEU A 13 35.19 -11.37 3.63
C LEU A 13 33.83 -10.83 3.17
N PHE A 14 33.11 -10.08 4.03
CA PHE A 14 31.78 -9.56 3.71
C PHE A 14 31.76 -8.03 3.67
N GLU A 15 31.62 -7.47 2.46
CA GLU A 15 31.42 -6.04 2.24
C GLU A 15 29.92 -5.70 2.16
N LYS A 16 29.55 -4.51 2.64
CA LYS A 16 28.19 -3.98 2.47
C LYS A 16 28.00 -3.49 1.03
N ARG A 17 26.97 -3.97 0.34
CA ARG A 17 26.58 -3.51 -1.00
C ARG A 17 25.24 -2.76 -0.94
N PRO A 18 25.24 -1.44 -0.67
CA PRO A 18 24.02 -0.65 -0.74
C PRO A 18 23.57 -0.53 -2.21
N LYS A 19 22.25 -0.55 -2.44
CA LYS A 19 21.65 -0.26 -3.74
C LYS A 19 20.91 1.06 -3.68
N ASP A 20 20.94 1.82 -4.77
CA ASP A 20 20.20 3.07 -4.93
C ASP A 20 18.98 2.82 -5.83
N PHE A 21 17.78 2.96 -5.26
CA PHE A 21 16.51 2.71 -5.97
C PHE A 21 15.84 4.00 -6.47
N GLY A 22 16.60 5.09 -6.61
CA GLY A 22 16.15 6.30 -7.27
C GLY A 22 15.84 6.09 -8.76
N THR A 23 15.12 7.03 -9.36
CA THR A 23 14.81 7.02 -10.79
C THR A 23 16.11 7.02 -11.61
N GLY A 24 16.31 6.00 -12.44
CA GLY A 24 17.48 5.88 -13.33
C GLY A 24 18.72 5.24 -12.72
N GLN A 25 18.63 4.72 -11.49
CA GLN A 25 19.73 4.05 -10.78
C GLN A 25 19.57 2.51 -10.84
N ASP A 26 19.69 1.79 -9.72
CA ASP A 26 19.53 0.33 -9.69
C ASP A 26 18.09 -0.10 -9.96
N ILE A 27 17.92 -1.38 -10.32
CA ILE A 27 16.61 -2.00 -10.54
C ILE A 27 15.75 -1.89 -9.29
N GLN A 28 14.53 -1.35 -9.45
CA GLN A 28 13.54 -1.25 -8.40
C GLN A 28 13.24 -2.63 -7.79
N PRO A 29 13.17 -2.78 -6.46
CA PRO A 29 12.67 -3.99 -5.83
C PRO A 29 11.22 -4.28 -6.24
N LYS A 30 10.82 -5.55 -6.14
CA LYS A 30 9.42 -5.94 -6.32
C LYS A 30 8.57 -5.31 -5.21
N GLY A 31 7.66 -4.41 -5.59
CA GLY A 31 6.70 -3.78 -4.69
C GLY A 31 5.32 -4.45 -4.73
N ASP A 32 4.44 -4.06 -3.82
CA ASP A 32 3.04 -4.48 -3.89
C ASP A 32 2.32 -3.77 -5.05
N LEU A 33 1.78 -4.57 -5.97
CA LEU A 33 1.06 -4.12 -7.16
C LEU A 33 -0.47 -4.21 -7.01
N THR A 34 -1.00 -4.55 -5.83
CA THR A 34 -2.45 -4.76 -5.59
C THR A 34 -3.37 -3.64 -6.12
N ARG A 35 -2.88 -2.39 -6.14
CA ARG A 35 -3.59 -1.21 -6.66
C ARG A 35 -3.46 -1.03 -8.17
N PHE A 36 -2.36 -1.48 -8.76
CA PHE A 36 -2.01 -1.25 -10.18
C PHE A 36 -2.32 -2.45 -11.08
N VAL A 37 -2.59 -3.61 -10.50
CA VAL A 37 -3.01 -4.80 -11.23
C VAL A 37 -4.35 -4.56 -11.94
N LYS A 38 -4.42 -4.95 -13.21
CA LYS A 38 -5.69 -5.02 -13.95
C LYS A 38 -6.57 -6.11 -13.36
N ARG A 39 -7.56 -5.71 -12.56
CA ARG A 39 -8.49 -6.65 -11.92
C ARG A 39 -9.52 -7.23 -12.89
N PRO A 40 -10.04 -8.43 -12.59
CA PRO A 40 -11.17 -9.01 -13.31
C PRO A 40 -12.33 -8.04 -13.48
N HIS A 41 -13.09 -8.18 -14.58
CA HIS A 41 -14.15 -7.24 -14.95
C HIS A 41 -15.19 -7.06 -13.83
N TYR A 42 -15.64 -8.14 -13.20
CA TYR A 42 -16.66 -8.10 -12.16
C TYR A 42 -16.23 -7.31 -10.92
N ILE A 43 -14.95 -7.40 -10.52
CA ILE A 43 -14.43 -6.64 -9.37
C ILE A 43 -14.42 -5.15 -9.68
N ARG A 44 -13.99 -4.78 -10.89
CA ARG A 44 -13.99 -3.38 -11.32
C ARG A 44 -15.41 -2.81 -11.31
N LEU A 45 -16.38 -3.56 -11.83
CA LEU A 45 -17.79 -3.16 -11.85
C LEU A 45 -18.35 -2.97 -10.43
N GLN A 46 -18.10 -3.92 -9.52
CA GLN A 46 -18.55 -3.85 -8.13
C GLN A 46 -17.98 -2.63 -7.40
N TRP A 47 -16.69 -2.35 -7.58
CA TRP A 47 -16.05 -1.19 -6.96
C TRP A 47 -16.52 0.13 -7.55
N GLN A 48 -16.67 0.22 -8.87
CA GLN A 48 -17.22 1.40 -9.53
C GLN A 48 -18.64 1.68 -9.04
N ARG A 49 -19.48 0.64 -8.90
CA ARG A 49 -20.83 0.77 -8.35
C ARG A 49 -20.81 1.29 -6.90
N ALA A 50 -19.94 0.75 -6.04
CA ALA A 50 -19.79 1.23 -4.67
C ALA A 50 -19.27 2.67 -4.58
N ILE A 51 -18.37 3.07 -5.49
CA ILE A 51 -17.89 4.47 -5.58
C ILE A 51 -19.02 5.39 -6.02
N LEU A 52 -19.86 4.95 -6.96
CA LEU A 52 -20.97 5.75 -7.47
C LEU A 52 -21.98 6.11 -6.38
N TYR A 53 -22.38 5.13 -5.58
CA TYR A 53 -23.27 5.32 -4.42
C TYR A 53 -22.72 6.33 -3.41
N LYS A 54 -21.40 6.37 -3.22
CA LYS A 54 -20.74 7.35 -2.31
C LYS A 54 -20.60 8.76 -2.91
N ARG A 55 -20.48 8.87 -4.24
CA ARG A 55 -20.17 10.14 -4.93
C ARG A 55 -21.41 10.87 -5.40
N LEU A 56 -22.46 10.15 -5.74
CA LEU A 56 -23.74 10.74 -6.14
C LEU A 56 -24.66 10.91 -4.94
N LYS A 57 -25.56 11.89 -5.05
CA LYS A 57 -26.62 12.08 -4.06
C LYS A 57 -27.72 11.05 -4.29
N GLU A 58 -27.85 10.09 -3.39
CA GLU A 58 -28.92 9.10 -3.44
C GLU A 58 -30.26 9.67 -2.92
N PRO A 59 -31.39 9.26 -3.52
CA PRO A 59 -32.71 9.54 -2.97
C PRO A 59 -32.87 8.97 -1.55
N ALA A 60 -33.60 9.67 -0.69
CA ALA A 60 -33.79 9.30 0.72
C ALA A 60 -34.35 7.87 0.91
N ALA A 61 -35.23 7.43 0.01
CA ALA A 61 -35.82 6.09 0.04
C ALA A 61 -34.80 4.95 -0.11
N ILE A 62 -33.63 5.21 -0.73
CA ILE A 62 -32.54 4.23 -0.85
C ILE A 62 -31.55 4.44 0.30
N ASN A 63 -31.25 5.70 0.62
CA ASN A 63 -30.28 6.04 1.66
C ASN A 63 -30.70 5.59 3.07
N GLN A 64 -32.00 5.41 3.33
CA GLN A 64 -32.49 4.88 4.61
C GLN A 64 -31.87 3.52 4.99
N PHE A 65 -31.47 2.72 4.00
CA PHE A 65 -30.85 1.41 4.23
C PHE A 65 -29.37 1.48 4.61
N THR A 66 -28.76 2.67 4.61
CA THR A 66 -27.36 2.86 5.06
C THR A 66 -27.26 3.03 6.57
N GLN A 67 -28.34 3.42 7.24
CA GLN A 67 -28.40 3.65 8.69
C GLN A 67 -29.02 2.42 9.36
N ALA A 68 -28.18 1.54 9.88
CA ALA A 68 -28.58 0.39 10.70
C ALA A 68 -28.54 0.76 12.19
N LEU A 69 -29.27 0.02 13.02
CA LEU A 69 -29.14 0.12 14.49
C LEU A 69 -27.76 -0.41 14.91
N ASP A 70 -27.09 0.30 15.83
CA ASP A 70 -25.83 -0.16 16.39
C ASP A 70 -26.03 -1.45 17.19
N THR A 71 -25.11 -2.39 17.04
CA THR A 71 -25.10 -3.70 17.73
C THR A 71 -24.45 -3.63 19.09
#